data_AF-A0A7V9MTY3-F1
#
_entry.id   AF-A0A7V9MTY3-F1
#
_cell.length_a   1.000
_cell.length_b   1.000
_cell.length_c   1.000
_cell.angle_alpha   90.00
_cell.angle_beta   90.00
_cell.angle_gamma   90.00
#
_symmetry.space_group_name_H-M   'P 1'
#
loop_
_entity.id
_entity.type
_entity.pdbx_description
1 polymer ?
#
loop_
_entity_poly.entity_id
_entity_poly.type
_entity_poly.pdbx_seq_one_letter_code
_entity_poly.pdbx_strand_id
1 'polypeptide(L)' 'LAQMKEREEKVKPKVSFEVGETVKVADGPFQNQNGIVEEIDPDRGKLRVSVTIFGRATPVELEYWQVERG' A
#
# COMPACT_ATOMS: atom_id res chain seq x y z
N LEU A 1 30.28 -28.47 9.44
CA LEU A 1 29.16 -27.92 10.23
C LEU A 1 28.50 -26.85 9.38
N ALA A 2 27.50 -27.26 8.60
CA ALA A 2 26.82 -26.41 7.65
C ALA A 2 25.60 -25.75 8.30
N GLN A 3 25.39 -24.49 7.95
CA GLN A 3 24.14 -23.73 8.04
C GLN A 3 23.53 -23.54 9.43
N MET A 4 23.83 -22.39 10.01
CA MET A 4 22.82 -21.61 10.75
C MET A 4 22.61 -20.31 9.98
N LYS A 5 21.83 -20.39 8.91
CA LYS A 5 21.19 -19.23 8.30
C LYS A 5 19.85 -19.11 9.04
N GLU A 6 19.94 -18.63 10.27
CA GLU A 6 18.77 -18.35 11.09
C GLU A 6 17.91 -17.34 10.34
N ARG A 7 16.69 -17.76 10.10
CA ARG A 7 15.71 -17.03 9.34
C ARG A 7 15.40 -15.78 10.14
N GLU A 8 15.85 -14.63 9.65
CA GLU A 8 15.15 -13.38 9.94
C GLU A 8 13.74 -13.53 9.34
N GLU A 9 12.86 -14.23 10.04
CA GLU A 9 11.42 -14.04 9.94
C GLU A 9 11.14 -12.65 10.51
N LYS A 10 11.62 -11.61 9.81
CA LYS A 10 11.05 -10.29 9.90
C LYS A 10 9.59 -10.53 9.61
N VAL A 11 8.77 -10.35 10.65
CA VAL A 11 7.32 -10.32 10.57
C VAL A 11 7.00 -9.31 9.47
N LYS A 12 6.89 -9.81 8.23
CA LYS A 12 6.36 -9.03 7.13
C LYS A 12 5.00 -8.61 7.64
N PRO A 13 4.69 -7.31 7.68
CA PRO A 13 3.35 -6.87 8.03
C PRO A 13 2.36 -7.77 7.28
N LYS A 14 1.41 -8.40 8.00
CA LYS A 14 0.44 -9.34 7.40
C LYS A 14 -0.38 -8.71 6.28
N VAL A 15 -0.26 -7.41 6.08
CA VAL A 15 -0.91 -6.62 5.04
C VAL A 15 0.04 -6.49 3.86
N SER A 16 0.00 -7.46 2.94
CA SER A 16 0.49 -7.28 1.58
C SER A 16 -0.62 -6.64 0.76
N PHE A 17 -0.30 -5.62 -0.05
CA PHE A 17 -1.22 -5.07 -1.05
C PHE A 17 -0.88 -5.66 -2.42
N GLU A 18 -1.86 -5.65 -3.33
CA GLU A 18 -1.68 -6.05 -4.72
C GLU A 18 -2.06 -4.90 -5.67
N VAL A 19 -1.41 -4.83 -6.83
CA VAL A 19 -1.82 -3.92 -7.90
C VAL A 19 -3.20 -4.33 -8.40
N GLY A 20 -4.11 -3.36 -8.52
CA GLY A 20 -5.53 -3.56 -8.81
C GLY A 20 -6.41 -3.70 -7.57
N GLU A 21 -5.82 -3.80 -6.37
CA GLU A 21 -6.57 -3.87 -5.13
C GLU A 21 -7.26 -2.53 -4.81
N THR A 22 -8.50 -2.62 -4.32
CA THR A 22 -9.21 -1.44 -3.81
C THR A 22 -8.78 -1.18 -2.38
N VAL A 23 -8.36 0.05 -2.11
CA VAL A 23 -7.96 0.50 -0.78
C VAL A 23 -8.72 1.75 -0.39
N LYS A 24 -8.94 1.93 0.90
CA LYS A 24 -9.48 3.15 1.48
C LYS A 24 -8.34 3.96 2.09
N VAL A 25 -8.27 5.24 1.77
CA VAL A 25 -7.28 6.13 2.39
C VAL A 25 -7.69 6.43 3.84
N ALA A 26 -6.78 6.16 4.77
CA ALA A 26 -6.99 6.30 6.22
C ALA A 26 -6.47 7.64 6.79
N ASP A 27 -5.57 8.33 6.08
CA ASP A 27 -4.94 9.57 6.53
C ASP A 27 -4.72 10.60 5.41
N GLY A 28 -4.54 11.87 5.79
CA GLY A 28 -4.19 12.96 4.88
C GLY A 28 -5.38 13.59 4.13
N PRO A 29 -5.12 14.44 3.11
CA PRO A 29 -6.16 15.22 2.44
C PRO A 29 -7.15 14.37 1.62
N PHE A 30 -6.83 13.10 1.39
CA PHE A 30 -7.65 12.14 0.68
C PHE A 30 -8.32 11.13 1.60
N GLN A 31 -8.29 11.35 2.92
CA GLN A 31 -8.90 10.45 3.91
C GLN A 31 -10.37 10.16 3.58
N ASN A 32 -10.78 8.91 3.78
CA ASN A 32 -12.08 8.35 3.43
C ASN A 32 -12.40 8.25 1.94
N GLN A 33 -11.46 8.58 1.05
CA GLN A 33 -11.61 8.28 -0.37
C GLN A 33 -11.18 6.83 -0.65
N ASN A 34 -11.84 6.22 -1.63
CA ASN A 34 -11.44 4.91 -2.15
C ASN A 34 -10.54 5.11 -3.38
N GLY A 35 -9.59 4.20 -3.56
CA GLY A 35 -8.74 4.18 -4.74
C GLY A 35 -8.27 2.79 -5.09
N ILE A 36 -7.62 2.68 -6.24
CA ILE A 36 -7.05 1.44 -6.76
C ILE A 36 -5.53 1.54 -6.69
N VAL A 37 -4.87 0.53 -6.14
CA VAL A 37 -3.41 0.44 -6.15
C VAL A 37 -2.94 0.25 -7.61
N GLU A 38 -2.17 1.18 -8.14
CA GLU A 38 -1.59 1.09 -9.48
C GLU A 38 -0.16 0.54 -9.46
N GLU A 39 0.58 0.84 -8.40
CA GLU A 39 1.99 0.48 -8.28
C GLU A 39 2.35 0.29 -6.80
N ILE A 40 3.28 -0.61 -6.55
CA ILE A 40 3.79 -0.92 -5.22
C ILE A 40 5.30 -0.77 -5.27
N ASP A 41 5.84 0.03 -4.35
CA ASP A 41 7.27 0.21 -4.13
C ASP A 41 7.63 -0.28 -2.73
N PRO A 42 8.00 -1.58 -2.60
CA PRO A 42 8.37 -2.17 -1.31
C PRO A 42 9.67 -1.58 -0.73
N ASP A 43 10.59 -1.15 -1.60
CA ASP A 43 11.89 -0.63 -1.20
C ASP A 43 11.74 0.76 -0.55
N ARG A 44 10.85 1.59 -1.08
CA ARG A 44 10.56 2.93 -0.55
C ARG A 44 9.42 2.95 0.47
N GLY A 45 8.70 1.85 0.67
CA GLY A 45 7.59 1.82 1.61
C GLY A 45 6.32 2.52 1.10
N LYS A 46 6.11 2.57 -0.23
CA LYS A 46 5.07 3.40 -0.86
C LYS A 46 4.17 2.65 -1.82
N LEU A 47 2.97 3.21 -2.02
CA LEU A 47 1.94 2.76 -2.93
C LEU A 47 1.53 3.93 -3.82
N ARG A 48 1.41 3.70 -5.13
CA ARG A 48 0.72 4.63 -6.02
C ARG A 48 -0.74 4.22 -6.10
N VAL A 49 -1.64 5.08 -5.66
CA VAL A 49 -3.08 4.80 -5.59
C VAL A 49 -3.82 5.78 -6.50
N SER A 50 -4.68 5.28 -7.37
CA SER A 50 -5.60 6.08 -8.18
C SER A 50 -6.85 6.39 -7.38
N VAL A 51 -7.00 7.62 -6.89
CA VAL A 51 -8.19 8.06 -6.17
C VAL A 51 -9.14 8.73 -7.15
N THR A 52 -10.42 8.36 -7.13
CA THR A 52 -11.43 8.99 -8.00
C THR A 52 -12.07 10.17 -7.28
N ILE A 53 -11.82 11.39 -7.76
CA ILE A 53 -12.36 12.63 -7.18
C ILE A 53 -13.06 13.40 -8.29
N PHE A 54 -14.34 13.76 -8.10
CA PHE A 54 -15.16 14.46 -9.09
C PHE A 54 -15.16 13.79 -10.49
N GLY A 55 -15.14 12.46 -10.53
CA GLY A 55 -15.11 11.68 -11.77
C GLY A 55 -13.74 11.66 -12.47
N ARG A 56 -12.68 12.15 -11.82
CA ARG A 56 -11.30 12.11 -12.35
C ARG A 56 -10.44 11.20 -11.47
N ALA A 57 -9.74 10.25 -12.10
CA ALA A 57 -8.69 9.50 -11.45
C ALA A 57 -7.47 10.40 -11.24
N THR A 58 -7.06 10.56 -9.99
CA THR A 58 -5.87 11.32 -9.60
C THR A 58 -4.90 10.35 -8.91
N PRO A 59 -3.71 10.08 -9.48
CA PRO A 59 -2.73 9.24 -8.83
C PRO A 59 -2.10 9.98 -7.65
N VAL A 60 -2.04 9.32 -6.50
CA VAL A 60 -1.41 9.83 -5.27
C VAL A 60 -0.43 8.80 -4.74
N GLU A 61 0.69 9.26 -4.19
CA GLU A 61 1.69 8.41 -3.53
C GLU A 61 1.37 8.37 -2.03
N LEU A 62 1.15 7.18 -1.47
CA LEU A 62 0.78 6.95 -0.08
C LEU A 62 1.71 5.93 0.56
N GLU A 63 1.91 6.02 1.87
CA GLU A 63 2.59 4.97 2.63
C GLU A 63 1.62 3.85 3.03
N TYR A 64 2.15 2.65 3.29
CA TYR A 64 1.35 1.48 3.66
C TYR A 64 0.40 1.70 4.85
N TRP A 65 0.77 2.58 5.79
CA TRP A 65 -0.05 2.88 6.97
C TRP A 65 -1.16 3.91 6.72
N GLN A 66 -1.09 4.64 5.60
CA GLN A 66 -2.09 5.65 5.21
C GLN A 66 -3.26 5.04 4.44
N VAL A 67 -3.25 3.72 4.24
CA VAL A 67 -4.30 2.98 3.54
C VAL A 67 -4.78 1.80 4.36
N GLU A 68 -6.06 1.51 4.24
CA GLU A 68 -6.72 0.33 4.77
C GLU A 68 -7.22 -0.51 3.59
N ARG A 69 -7.24 -1.83 3.75
CA ARG A 69 -7.90 -2.72 2.79
C ARG A 69 -9.40 -2.42 2.79
N GLY A 70 -9.95 -2.18 1.60
CA GLY A 70 -11.37 -1.88 1.40
C GLY A 70 -12.29 -3.05 1.65
#